data_AF-A0A5J4V471-F1
#
_entry.id   AF-A0A5J4V471-F1
#
_cell.length_a   1.000
_cell.length_b   1.000
_cell.length_c   1.000
_cell.angle_alpha   90.00
_cell.angle_beta   90.00
_cell.angle_gamma   90.00
#
_symmetry.space_group_name_H-M   'P 1'
#
loop_
_entity.id
_entity.type
_entity.pdbx_description
1 polymer ?
#
loop_
_entity_poly.entity_id
_entity_poly.type
_entity_poly.pdbx_seq_one_letter_code
_entity_poly.pdbx_strand_id
1 'polypeptide(L)' 'MEDSHQFIRTPLEQAHYATIAQTNKMIPMGIEATCVDHQIFDEILQSPVKCRKYGYETKAFDPFLGYSLDIDIV' A
#
# COMPACT_ATOMS: atom_id res chain seq x y z
N MET A 1 11.07 20.48 -10.10
CA MET A 1 9.62 20.24 -10.22
C MET A 1 9.44 18.82 -9.77
N GLU A 2 8.68 18.60 -8.71
CA GLU A 2 8.56 17.29 -8.04
C GLU A 2 7.20 16.65 -8.34
N ASP A 3 7.12 15.33 -8.22
CA ASP A 3 5.88 14.57 -8.32
C ASP A 3 5.04 14.76 -7.04
N SER A 4 3.80 15.25 -7.18
CA SER A 4 2.92 15.52 -6.04
C SER A 4 2.42 14.24 -5.36
N HIS A 5 2.31 13.13 -6.08
CA HIS A 5 1.95 11.85 -5.50
C HIS A 5 3.09 11.32 -4.62
N GLN A 6 4.34 11.45 -5.06
CA GLN A 6 5.50 11.18 -4.20
C GLN A 6 5.53 12.11 -2.98
N PHE A 7 5.24 13.41 -3.17
CA PHE A 7 5.18 14.39 -2.10
C PHE A 7 4.10 14.08 -1.04
N ILE A 8 2.97 13.46 -1.42
CA ILE A 8 1.91 13.04 -0.48
C ILE A 8 2.30 11.76 0.27
N ARG A 9 2.94 10.80 -0.42
CA ARG A 9 3.35 9.53 0.20
C ARG A 9 4.35 9.72 1.33
N THR A 10 5.35 10.60 1.15
CA THR A 10 6.43 10.75 2.13
C THR A 10 5.94 11.22 3.52
N PRO A 11 5.09 12.25 3.65
CA PRO A 11 4.51 12.64 4.93
C PRO A 11 3.61 11.58 5.57
N LEU A 12 2.85 10.81 4.77
CA LEU A 12 2.02 9.72 5.29
C LEU A 12 2.88 8.62 5.91
N GLU A 13 3.93 8.19 5.21
CA GLU A 13 4.90 7.22 5.72
C GLU A 13 5.61 7.76 6.99
N GLN A 14 5.95 9.05 7.03
CA GLN A 14 6.54 9.65 8.23
C GLN A 14 5.56 9.71 9.41
N ALA A 15 4.30 10.07 9.15
CA ALA A 15 3.25 10.10 10.18
C ALA A 15 3.01 8.70 10.76
N HIS A 16 2.95 7.69 9.89
CA HIS A 16 2.87 6.28 10.26
C HIS A 16 3.96 5.91 11.27
N TYR A 17 5.23 6.07 10.90
CA TYR A 17 6.36 5.73 11.77
C TYR A 17 6.47 6.62 13.03
N ALA A 18 5.97 7.85 12.99
CA ALA A 18 5.93 8.73 14.16
C ALA A 18 4.88 8.27 15.20
N THR A 19 3.81 7.62 14.77
CA THR A 19 2.75 7.12 15.65
C THR A 19 3.05 5.75 16.27
N ILE A 20 3.98 4.98 15.68
CA ILE A 20 4.38 3.68 16.21
C ILE A 20 5.58 3.86 17.14
N ALA A 21 5.36 3.61 18.43
CA ALA A 21 6.36 3.78 19.49
C ALA A 21 7.59 2.85 19.39
N GLN A 22 7.71 1.98 18.38
CA GLN A 22 8.78 0.98 18.26
C GLN A 22 9.45 1.00 16.89
N THR A 23 10.71 1.42 16.88
CA THR A 23 11.67 1.46 15.78
C THR A 23 12.21 0.08 15.37
N ASN A 24 11.39 -0.96 15.38
CA ASN A 24 11.80 -2.27 14.88
C ASN A 24 11.35 -2.46 13.43
N LYS A 25 12.22 -3.03 12.60
CA LYS A 25 11.98 -3.29 11.17
C LYS A 25 10.78 -4.21 10.86
N MET A 26 10.14 -4.77 11.87
CA MET A 26 8.92 -5.56 11.73
C MET A 26 7.92 -5.09 12.77
N ILE A 27 6.93 -4.33 12.31
CA ILE A 27 5.78 -3.93 13.12
C ILE A 27 4.79 -5.10 13.08
N PRO A 28 4.32 -5.60 14.25
CA PRO A 28 3.26 -6.60 14.28
C PRO A 28 2.00 -6.07 13.57
N MET A 29 1.38 -6.90 12.72
CA MET A 29 0.19 -6.52 11.94
C MET A 29 -0.96 -5.95 12.79
N GLY A 30 -1.12 -6.44 14.02
CA GLY A 30 -2.12 -5.91 14.95
C GLY A 30 -1.85 -4.47 15.41
N ILE A 31 -0.59 -4.03 15.43
CA ILE A 31 -0.18 -2.65 15.72
C ILE A 31 -0.28 -1.81 14.44
N GLU A 32 0.15 -2.36 13.31
CA GLU A 32 0.07 -1.74 11.98
C GLU A 32 -1.37 -1.24 11.69
N ALA A 33 -2.35 -2.10 11.94
CA ALA A 33 -3.78 -1.82 11.77
C ALA A 33 -4.35 -0.75 12.74
N THR A 34 -3.61 -0.36 13.77
CA THR A 34 -4.03 0.72 14.68
C THR A 34 -3.60 2.11 14.23
N CYS A 35 -2.71 2.20 13.22
CA CYS A 35 -2.22 3.48 12.74
C CYS A 35 -3.30 4.22 11.96
N VAL A 36 -3.36 5.55 12.15
CA VAL A 36 -4.44 6.39 11.60
C VAL A 36 -4.48 6.35 10.08
N ASP A 37 -3.32 6.24 9.43
CA ASP A 37 -3.19 6.11 7.99
C ASP A 37 -3.77 4.77 7.51
N HIS A 38 -3.46 3.66 8.19
CA HIS A 38 -4.05 2.37 7.84
C HIS A 38 -5.55 2.29 8.14
N GLN A 39 -6.05 2.96 9.19
CA GLN A 39 -7.49 2.94 9.49
C GLN A 39 -8.34 3.71 8.48
N ILE A 40 -7.76 4.71 7.81
CA ILE A 40 -8.48 5.60 6.90
C ILE A 40 -8.26 5.20 5.44
N PHE A 41 -7.06 4.76 5.09
CA PHE A 41 -6.65 4.60 3.70
C PHE A 41 -6.24 3.16 3.32
N ASP A 42 -6.16 2.22 4.27
CA ASP A 42 -5.77 0.83 3.95
C ASP A 42 -6.91 0.10 3.24
N GLU A 43 -6.76 -0.05 1.93
CA GLU A 43 -7.58 -0.95 1.12
C GLU A 43 -6.72 -2.13 0.66
N ILE A 44 -7.36 -3.23 0.26
CA ILE A 44 -6.67 -4.45 -0.20
C ILE A 44 -7.05 -4.76 -1.64
N LEU A 45 -6.05 -4.86 -2.52
CA LEU A 45 -6.22 -5.38 -3.87
C LEU A 45 -6.00 -6.88 -3.91
N GLN A 46 -6.87 -7.59 -4.63
CA GLN A 46 -6.58 -8.96 -5.01
C GLN A 46 -5.85 -8.96 -6.34
N SER A 47 -4.60 -9.45 -6.34
CA SER A 47 -3.72 -9.49 -7.51
C SER A 47 -3.61 -10.91 -8.06
N PRO A 48 -4.44 -11.32 -9.03
CA PRO A 48 -4.29 -12.61 -9.70
C PRO A 48 -3.16 -12.56 -10.72
N VAL A 49 -2.19 -13.47 -10.60
CA VAL A 49 -1.11 -13.65 -11.58
C VAL A 49 -1.24 -15.02 -12.22
N LYS A 50 -1.42 -15.04 -13.55
CA LYS A 50 -1.58 -16.27 -14.33
C LYS A 50 -0.33 -16.60 -15.11
N CYS A 51 0.24 -17.78 -14.88
CA CYS A 51 1.33 -18.29 -15.69
C CYS A 51 0.83 -18.65 -17.09
N ARG A 52 1.35 -17.98 -18.13
CA ARG A 52 0.94 -18.23 -19.52
C ARG A 52 1.31 -19.63 -20.02
N LYS A 53 2.34 -20.27 -19.47
CA LYS A 53 2.82 -21.59 -19.91
C LYS A 53 2.01 -22.75 -19.31
N TYR A 54 1.64 -22.66 -18.03
CA TYR A 54 1.01 -23.75 -17.30
C TYR A 54 -0.47 -23.50 -16.98
N GLY A 55 -0.97 -22.28 -17.22
CA GLY A 55 -2.34 -21.88 -16.92
C GLY A 55 -2.66 -21.72 -15.43
N TYR A 56 -1.71 -22.06 -14.54
CA TYR A 56 -1.82 -21.89 -13.10
C TYR A 56 -1.96 -20.42 -12.70
N GLU A 57 -2.85 -20.13 -11.75
CA GLU A 57 -3.15 -18.80 -11.24
C GLU A 57 -2.85 -18.75 -9.74
N THR A 58 -2.07 -17.74 -9.34
CA THR A 58 -1.83 -17.39 -7.94
C THR A 58 -2.58 -16.13 -7.59
N LYS A 59 -3.06 -16.03 -6.35
CA LYS A 59 -3.69 -14.82 -5.83
C LYS A 59 -2.85 -14.26 -4.69
N ALA A 60 -2.50 -12.98 -4.79
CA ALA A 60 -1.96 -12.18 -3.69
C ALA A 60 -3.00 -11.17 -3.22
N PHE A 61 -2.90 -10.74 -1.97
CA PHE A 61 -3.71 -9.69 -1.37
C PHE A 61 -2.76 -8.59 -0.92
N ASP A 62 -2.79 -7.47 -1.64
CA ASP A 62 -1.80 -6.41 -1.51
C ASP A 62 -2.45 -5.17 -0.90
N PRO A 63 -1.99 -4.69 0.28
CA PRO A 63 -2.47 -3.44 0.85
C PRO A 63 -2.01 -2.24 0.01
N PHE A 64 -2.83 -1.20 -0.08
CA PHE A 64 -2.51 0.02 -0.81
C PHE A 64 -3.27 1.23 -0.24
N LEU A 65 -2.72 2.44 -0.47
CA LEU A 65 -3.23 3.70 0.08
C LEU A 65 -3.93 4.60 -0.95
N GLY A 66 -4.00 4.17 -2.21
CA GLY A 66 -4.61 4.96 -3.29
C GLY A 66 -4.41 4.37 -4.68
N TYR A 67 -5.35 4.67 -5.58
CA TYR A 67 -5.33 4.18 -6.95
C TYR A 67 -4.49 5.08 -7.87
N SER A 68 -3.44 4.52 -8.45
CA SER A 68 -2.76 5.10 -9.61
C SER A 68 -3.42 4.57 -10.87
N LEU A 69 -4.22 5.40 -11.53
CA LEU A 69 -5.01 5.01 -12.69
C LEU A 69 -4.35 5.51 -13.98
N ASP A 70 -4.28 4.63 -14.98
CA ASP A 70 -3.98 5.05 -16.34
C ASP A 70 -5.16 5.87 -16.89
N ILE A 71 -4.84 7.02 -17.49
CA ILE A 71 -5.83 7.88 -18.13
C ILE A 71 -5.74 7.67 -19.63
N ASP A 72 -6.68 6.92 -20.18
CA ASP A 72 -6.84 6.80 -21.63
C ASP A 72 -7.38 8.13 -22.17
N ILE A 73 -6.57 8.81 -22.99
CA ILE A 73 -7.01 9.98 -23.76
C ILE A 73 -7.60 9.45 -25.07
N VAL A 74 -8.94 9.49 -25.18
CA VAL A 74 -9.67 9.22 -26.43
C VAL A 74 -9.58 10.43 -27.35
#